data_AF-A0A0J5P2W8-F1
#
_entry.id   AF-A0A0J5P2W8-F1
#
_cell.length_a   1.000
_cell.length_b   1.000
_cell.length_c   1.000
_cell.angle_alpha   90.00
_cell.angle_beta   90.00
_cell.angle_gamma   90.00
#
_symmetry.space_group_name_H-M   'P 1'
#
loop_
_entity.id
_entity.type
_entity.pdbx_description
1 polymer ?
#
loop_
_entity_poly.entity_id
_entity_poly.type
_entity_poly.pdbx_seq_one_letter_code
_entity_poly.pdbx_strand_id
1 'polypeptide(L)'
;MAELKVRGLTLYSYIWECIVFGGFIYANEFNQPKLVLAYEWFFYFLTALSVAPLFIGFGTPKFRYTTTKFHWEIVTNALLGLMLAYYGYFVCATVAVFMGWAFANHHYYIKEKV
;
A
#
# COMPACT_ATOMS: atom_id res chain seq x y z
N MET A 1 13.05 2.26 26.21
CA MET A 1 12.54 1.88 24.87
C MET A 1 11.31 2.73 24.61
N ALA A 2 11.28 3.54 23.55
CA ALA A 2 10.09 4.36 23.26
C ALA A 2 8.89 3.44 23.01
N GLU A 3 7.77 3.67 23.69
CA GLU A 3 6.54 2.89 23.47
C GLU A 3 6.05 3.11 22.04
N LEU A 4 5.96 2.01 21.27
CA LEU A 4 5.46 2.06 19.89
C LEU A 4 3.97 2.37 19.90
N LYS A 5 3.56 3.43 19.20
CA LYS A 5 2.15 3.78 19.06
C LYS A 5 1.42 2.68 18.27
N VAL A 6 0.38 2.12 18.87
CA VAL A 6 -0.47 1.10 18.23
C VAL A 6 -1.34 1.77 17.18
N ARG A 7 -1.37 1.21 15.96
CA ARG A 7 -2.15 1.71 14.84
C ARG A 7 -3.15 0.65 14.40
N GLY A 8 -4.42 0.94 14.63
CA GLY A 8 -5.54 0.13 14.13
C GLY A 8 -6.01 0.60 12.76
N LEU A 9 -7.01 -0.11 12.23
CA LEU A 9 -7.74 0.32 11.04
C LEU A 9 -8.54 1.57 11.39
N THR A 10 -8.43 2.62 10.58
CA THR A 10 -9.21 3.85 10.75
C THR A 10 -10.16 4.03 9.57
N LEU A 11 -11.31 4.66 9.82
CA LEU A 11 -12.27 5.03 8.78
C LEU A 11 -11.60 5.86 7.66
N TYR A 12 -10.66 6.73 8.06
CA TYR A 12 -9.90 7.55 7.12
C TYR A 12 -9.06 6.70 6.15
N SER A 13 -8.37 5.66 6.63
CA SER A 13 -7.60 4.76 5.76
C SER A 13 -8.50 4.04 4.77
N TYR A 14 -9.67 3.57 5.22
CA TYR A 14 -10.64 2.91 4.36
C TYR A 14 -11.17 3.85 3.25
N ILE A 15 -11.62 5.05 3.61
CA ILE A 15 -12.13 6.04 2.64
C ILE A 15 -11.06 6.40 1.61
N TRP A 16 -9.83 6.58 2.06
CA TRP A 16 -8.71 6.90 1.18
C TRP A 16 -8.46 5.79 0.15
N GLU A 17 -8.45 4.52 0.58
CA GLU A 17 -8.35 3.38 -0.34
C GLU A 17 -9.51 3.39 -1.34
N CYS A 18 -10.76 3.55 -0.90
CA CYS A 18 -11.91 3.60 -1.81
C CYS A 18 -11.79 4.71 -2.86
N ILE A 19 -11.24 5.87 -2.51
CA ILE A 19 -11.00 6.97 -3.46
C ILE A 19 -9.94 6.57 -4.49
N VAL A 20 -8.84 5.96 -4.07
CA VAL A 20 -7.77 5.52 -4.99
C VAL A 20 -8.26 4.41 -5.92
N PHE A 21 -8.88 3.37 -5.36
CA PHE A 21 -9.43 2.25 -6.12
C PHE A 21 -10.56 2.69 -7.06
N GLY A 22 -11.61 3.28 -6.49
CA GLY A 22 -12.79 3.70 -7.23
C GLY A 22 -12.48 4.80 -8.23
N GLY A 23 -11.61 5.74 -7.86
CA GLY A 23 -11.19 6.83 -8.74
C GLY A 23 -10.38 6.35 -9.94
N PHE A 24 -9.50 5.37 -9.75
CA PHE A 24 -8.74 4.79 -10.86
C PHE A 24 -9.60 3.94 -11.79
N ILE A 25 -10.48 3.10 -11.24
CA ILE A 25 -11.45 2.33 -12.04
C ILE A 25 -12.33 3.29 -12.83
N TYR A 26 -12.90 4.31 -12.18
CA TYR A 26 -13.71 5.34 -12.84
C TYR A 26 -12.93 6.02 -13.98
N ALA A 27 -11.66 6.40 -13.75
CA ALA A 27 -10.86 7.05 -14.76
C ALA A 27 -10.66 6.17 -16.01
N ASN A 28 -10.47 4.86 -15.83
CA ASN A 28 -10.29 3.92 -16.93
C ASN A 28 -11.62 3.60 -17.65
N GLU A 29 -12.67 3.26 -16.90
CA GLU A 29 -13.97 2.85 -17.47
C GLU A 29 -14.68 4.01 -18.19
N PHE A 30 -14.55 5.24 -17.68
CA PHE A 30 -15.14 6.44 -18.30
C PHE A 30 -14.17 7.16 -19.25
N ASN A 31 -13.07 6.50 -19.61
CA ASN A 31 -12.11 6.91 -20.62
C ASN A 31 -11.62 8.36 -20.44
N GLN A 32 -11.16 8.69 -19.23
CA GLN A 32 -10.65 10.00 -18.83
C GLN A 32 -9.11 10.04 -18.89
N PRO A 33 -8.49 10.27 -20.07
CA PRO A 33 -7.06 10.02 -20.29
C PRO A 33 -6.15 10.87 -19.41
N LYS A 34 -6.51 12.12 -19.14
CA LYS A 34 -5.74 13.01 -18.25
C LYS A 34 -5.71 12.50 -16.81
N LEU A 35 -6.82 11.92 -16.36
CA LEU A 35 -6.96 11.39 -15.01
C LEU A 35 -6.23 10.05 -14.89
N VAL A 36 -6.34 9.17 -15.89
CA VAL A 36 -5.57 7.93 -15.96
C VAL A 36 -4.07 8.22 -15.91
N LEU A 37 -3.59 9.19 -16.70
CA LEU A 37 -2.18 9.58 -16.70
C LEU A 37 -1.74 10.11 -15.33
N ALA A 38 -2.57 10.90 -14.64
CA ALA A 38 -2.27 11.38 -13.30
C ALA A 38 -2.14 10.23 -12.29
N TYR A 39 -3.04 9.24 -12.36
CA TYR A 39 -2.95 8.03 -11.53
C TYR A 39 -1.74 7.17 -11.86
N GLU A 40 -1.39 7.03 -13.13
CA GLU A 40 -0.21 6.31 -13.57
C GLU A 40 1.07 6.91 -12.96
N TRP A 41 1.24 8.23 -13.08
CA TRP A 41 2.36 8.94 -12.44
C TRP A 41 2.36 8.77 -10.92
N PHE A 42 1.18 8.84 -10.31
CA PHE A 42 1.03 8.61 -8.88
C PHE A 42 1.48 7.20 -8.48
N PHE A 43 1.08 6.16 -9.22
CA PHE A 43 1.48 4.78 -8.94
C PHE A 43 2.96 4.55 -9.17
N TYR A 44 3.56 5.10 -10.22
CA TYR A 44 5.01 5.01 -10.44
C TYR A 44 5.79 5.71 -9.32
N PHE A 45 5.34 6.89 -8.89
CA PHE A 45 5.96 7.61 -7.80
C PHE A 45 5.89 6.84 -6.48
N LEU A 46 4.73 6.28 -6.14
CA LEU A 46 4.57 5.44 -4.95
C LEU A 46 5.41 4.15 -5.04
N THR A 47 5.51 3.55 -6.22
CA THR A 47 6.34 2.38 -6.48
C THR A 47 7.82 2.68 -6.25
N ALA A 48 8.31 3.82 -6.75
CA ALA A 48 9.69 4.24 -6.51
C ALA A 48 9.96 4.48 -5.02
N LEU A 49 9.02 5.13 -4.31
CA LEU A 49 9.14 5.36 -2.87
C LEU A 49 9.09 4.06 -2.05
N SER A 50 8.24 3.10 -2.42
CA SER A 50 8.11 1.85 -1.68
C SER A 50 9.35 0.97 -1.77
N VAL A 51 10.12 1.09 -2.85
CA VAL A 51 11.40 0.38 -3.08
C VAL A 51 12.57 1.08 -2.38
N ALA A 52 12.48 2.38 -2.07
CA ALA A 52 13.57 3.15 -1.47
C ALA A 52 14.22 2.49 -0.24
N PRO A 53 13.47 1.87 0.70
CA PRO A 53 14.05 1.17 1.86
C PRO A 53 14.97 -0.01 1.51
N LEU A 54 14.91 -0.57 0.30
CA LEU A 54 15.87 -1.59 -0.14
C LEU A 54 17.27 -1.02 -0.34
N PHE A 55 17.40 0.29 -0.55
CA PHE A 55 18.70 0.96 -0.72
C PHE A 55 19.21 1.61 0.56
N ILE A 56 18.32 2.17 1.38
CA ILE A 56 18.67 2.90 2.61
C ILE A 56 18.48 2.09 3.90
N GLY A 57 17.95 0.87 3.79
CA GLY A 57 17.58 0.01 4.91
C GLY A 57 16.18 0.29 5.46
N PHE A 58 15.55 -0.74 6.04
CA PHE A 58 14.30 -0.58 6.79
C PHE A 58 14.60 0.08 8.13
N GLY A 59 14.17 1.34 8.29
CA GLY A 59 14.33 2.07 9.55
C GLY A 59 13.53 1.43 10.69
N THR A 60 13.93 1.71 11.94
CA THR A 60 13.20 1.18 13.11
C THR A 60 11.74 1.59 13.04
N PRO A 61 10.80 0.64 13.14
CA PRO A 61 9.40 0.94 12.96
C PRO A 61 8.89 1.82 14.09
N LYS A 62 8.18 2.90 13.76
CA LYS A 62 7.63 3.86 14.73
C LYS A 62 6.24 3.47 15.27
N PHE A 63 5.59 2.51 14.61
CA PHE A 63 4.22 2.09 14.88
C PHE A 63 4.10 0.58 14.85
N ARG A 64 3.17 0.05 15.65
CA ARG A 64 2.81 -1.37 15.69
C ARG A 64 1.40 -1.57 15.17
N TYR A 65 1.21 -2.52 14.25
CA TYR A 65 -0.13 -2.81 13.71
C TYR A 65 -0.92 -3.74 14.64
N THR A 66 -2.24 -3.54 14.70
CA THR A 66 -3.14 -4.55 15.25
C THR A 66 -3.30 -5.70 14.24
N THR A 67 -3.70 -6.88 14.70
CA THR A 67 -3.97 -8.03 13.82
C THR A 67 -4.97 -7.69 12.72
N THR A 68 -6.04 -6.95 13.06
CA THR A 68 -7.05 -6.50 12.09
C THR A 68 -6.43 -5.59 11.03
N LYS A 69 -5.57 -4.64 11.44
CA LYS A 69 -4.90 -3.74 10.49
C LYS A 69 -3.95 -4.50 9.58
N PHE A 70 -3.20 -5.45 10.11
CA PHE A 70 -2.27 -6.27 9.32
C PHE A 70 -2.99 -7.05 8.22
N HIS A 71 -4.07 -7.77 8.56
CA HIS A 71 -4.85 -8.50 7.57
C HIS A 71 -5.50 -7.57 6.56
N TRP A 72 -6.00 -6.41 7.01
CA TRP A 72 -6.54 -5.39 6.12
C TRP A 72 -5.52 -4.95 5.07
N GLU A 73 -4.32 -4.54 5.49
CA GLU A 73 -3.25 -4.10 4.57
C GLU A 73 -2.82 -5.22 3.62
N ILE A 74 -2.79 -6.49 4.06
CA ILE A 74 -2.51 -7.63 3.16
C ILE A 74 -3.57 -7.71 2.07
N VAL A 75 -4.85 -7.68 2.45
CA VAL A 75 -5.97 -7.79 1.52
C VAL A 75 -6.03 -6.60 0.58
N THR A 76 -5.86 -5.38 1.07
CA THR A 76 -5.94 -4.18 0.23
C THR A 76 -4.76 -4.06 -0.72
N ASN A 77 -3.53 -4.40 -0.29
CA ASN A 77 -2.40 -4.44 -1.22
C ASN A 77 -2.56 -5.54 -2.29
N ALA A 78 -3.16 -6.68 -1.95
CA ALA A 78 -3.46 -7.74 -2.93
C ALA A 78 -4.51 -7.28 -3.95
N LEU A 79 -5.59 -6.64 -3.49
CA LEU A 79 -6.61 -6.06 -4.37
C LEU A 79 -6.03 -4.94 -5.26
N LEU A 80 -5.13 -4.11 -4.71
CA LEU A 80 -4.45 -3.05 -5.46
C LEU A 80 -3.59 -3.66 -6.57
N GLY A 81 -2.82 -4.70 -6.26
CA GLY A 81 -2.04 -5.42 -7.25
C GLY A 81 -2.90 -6.03 -8.35
N LEU A 82 -4.00 -6.68 -8.00
CA LEU A 82 -4.93 -7.25 -8.99
C LEU A 82 -5.53 -6.19 -9.90
N MET A 83 -5.97 -5.06 -9.34
CA MET A 83 -6.50 -3.93 -10.11
C MET A 83 -5.45 -3.37 -11.07
N LEU A 84 -4.23 -3.12 -10.59
CA LEU A 84 -3.14 -2.59 -11.41
C LEU A 84 -2.75 -3.57 -12.53
N ALA A 85 -2.69 -4.87 -12.24
CA ALA A 85 -2.41 -5.90 -13.22
C ALA A 85 -3.52 -6.00 -14.28
N TYR A 86 -4.79 -5.88 -13.88
CA TYR A 86 -5.93 -5.86 -14.81
C TYR A 86 -5.81 -4.76 -15.87
N TYR A 87 -5.36 -3.56 -15.48
CA TYR A 87 -5.13 -2.45 -16.40
C TYR A 87 -3.71 -2.42 -17.02
N GLY A 88 -2.91 -3.48 -16.85
CA GLY A 88 -1.61 -3.65 -17.52
C GLY A 88 -0.38 -3.10 -16.79
N TYR A 89 -0.53 -2.59 -15.56
CA TYR A 89 0.56 -2.01 -14.76
C TYR A 89 1.30 -3.07 -13.93
N PHE A 90 1.85 -4.10 -14.59
CA PHE A 90 2.42 -5.29 -13.92
C PHE A 90 3.58 -4.98 -12.95
N VAL A 91 4.45 -4.02 -13.28
CA VAL A 91 5.56 -3.63 -12.39
C VAL A 91 5.03 -2.97 -11.12
N CYS A 92 4.11 -2.01 -11.25
CA CYS A 92 3.47 -1.38 -10.08
C CYS A 92 2.70 -2.41 -9.26
N ALA A 93 1.99 -3.33 -9.92
CA ALA A 93 1.22 -4.38 -9.26
C ALA A 93 2.10 -5.29 -8.39
N THR A 94 3.20 -5.80 -8.95
CA THR A 94 4.11 -6.70 -8.23
C THR A 94 4.77 -5.99 -7.06
N VAL A 95 5.31 -4.79 -7.27
CA VAL A 95 5.95 -4.01 -6.20
C VAL A 95 4.94 -3.65 -5.11
N ALA A 96 3.73 -3.20 -5.45
CA ALA A 96 2.70 -2.85 -4.48
C ALA A 96 2.35 -4.05 -3.57
N VAL A 97 2.19 -5.24 -4.14
CA VAL A 97 1.87 -6.45 -3.37
C VAL A 97 3.04 -6.85 -2.48
N PHE A 98 4.22 -7.07 -3.05
CA PHE A 98 5.36 -7.62 -2.30
C PHE A 98 5.91 -6.62 -1.29
N MET A 99 6.09 -5.35 -1.68
CA MET A 99 6.56 -4.33 -0.74
C MET A 99 5.48 -4.00 0.29
N GLY A 100 4.21 -3.92 -0.11
CA GLY A 100 3.09 -3.73 0.83
C GLY A 100 3.07 -4.79 1.92
N TRP A 101 3.24 -6.07 1.55
CA TRP A 101 3.34 -7.17 2.51
C TRP A 101 4.62 -7.11 3.35
N ALA A 102 5.77 -6.77 2.75
CA ALA A 102 7.02 -6.59 3.50
C ALA A 102 6.88 -5.50 4.59
N PHE A 103 6.26 -4.36 4.25
CA PHE A 103 5.98 -3.30 5.22
C PHE A 103 4.97 -3.74 6.28
N ALA A 104 3.87 -4.39 5.89
CA ALA A 104 2.88 -4.88 6.83
C ALA A 104 3.50 -5.85 7.85
N ASN A 105 4.33 -6.79 7.39
CA ASN A 105 5.07 -7.72 8.24
C ASN A 105 6.06 -6.99 9.16
N HIS A 106 6.84 -6.05 8.62
CA HIS A 106 7.79 -5.25 9.40
C HIS A 106 7.09 -4.45 10.53
N HIS A 107 5.83 -4.04 10.32
CA HIS A 107 5.02 -3.34 11.34
C HIS A 107 4.24 -4.25 12.29
N TYR A 108 4.01 -5.52 11.93
CA TYR A 108 3.31 -6.50 12.76
C TYR A 108 4.27 -7.27 13.69
N TYR A 109 5.38 -7.78 13.16
CA TYR A 109 6.32 -8.67 13.86
C TYR A 109 7.19 -7.99 14.93
N ILE A 110 7.04 -6.69 15.18
CA ILE A 110 7.71 -5.95 16.27
C ILE A 110 7.19 -6.41 17.66
N LYS A 111 6.45 -7.51 17.72
CA LYS A 111 5.92 -8.11 18.95
C LYS A 111 6.21 -9.60 19.11
N GLU A 112 7.02 -10.23 18.26
CA GLU A 112 7.51 -11.60 18.52
C GLU A 112 9.02 -11.64 18.76
N LYS A 113 9.53 -10.69 19.55
CA LYS A 113 10.69 -11.03 20.39
C LYS A 113 10.12 -11.68 21.65
N VAL A 114 10.13 -13.02 21.64
CA VAL A 114 10.15 -13.85 22.85
C VAL A 114 11.30 -13.41 23.74
#